data_AF-A0A959QIG2-F1
#
_entry.id   AF-A0A959QIG2-F1
#
_cell.length_a   1.000
_cell.length_b   1.000
_cell.length_c   1.000
_cell.angle_alpha   90.00
_cell.angle_beta   90.00
_cell.angle_gamma   90.00
#
_symmetry.space_group_name_H-M   'P 1'
#
loop_
_entity.id
_entity.type
_entity.pdbx_description
1 polymer ?
#
loop_
_entity_poly.entity_id
_entity_poly.type
_entity_poly.pdbx_seq_one_letter_code
_entity_poly.pdbx_strand_id
1 'polypeptide(L)'
;MKGWTRASFLIFLSFYGLIATAQTNVDQLKKEQEKLEEKINLANKLLSKNKDRQKDTELQISLLAKKIETRQKLVRSISAELRDIQSKQQKSEVEIKKLNDQKSDLADAYGEVLRSSYRTKLLKNRWLFLFSAQSLPQLYRRWRYLKQLNDGVKDHLESINQTVQGIDAELTKLETLEQQKQKVLASEEQERKILDQDISQHKSSLSKLGAEASKLNADIKAHHKAQEKLKAAILKSIASSRESGNLPNTPAMTRLSSSFASNRGKLPWPVGKGLIVRSFGKQGHQIWKN
;
A
#
# COMPACT_ATOMS: atom_id res chain seq x y z
N MET A 1 -7.30 -30.74 -62.72
CA MET A 1 -7.53 -30.96 -61.26
C MET A 1 -7.73 -29.60 -60.62
N LYS A 2 -8.97 -29.34 -60.23
CA LYS A 2 -9.49 -28.08 -59.68
C LYS A 2 -9.49 -28.17 -58.15
N GLY A 3 -9.23 -27.05 -57.49
CA GLY A 3 -9.45 -26.85 -56.05
C GLY A 3 -8.16 -26.86 -55.26
N TRP A 4 -7.76 -25.68 -54.77
CA TRP A 4 -6.99 -25.43 -53.53
C TRP A 4 -6.50 -23.97 -53.42
N THR A 5 -6.77 -23.09 -54.40
CA THR A 5 -6.29 -21.69 -54.37
C THR A 5 -7.29 -20.66 -53.82
N ARG A 6 -8.43 -21.08 -53.26
CA ARG A 6 -9.43 -20.16 -52.67
C ARG A 6 -9.52 -20.21 -51.14
N ALA A 7 -8.84 -21.15 -50.49
CA ALA A 7 -8.79 -21.24 -49.02
C ALA A 7 -7.72 -20.31 -48.39
N SER A 8 -6.72 -19.85 -49.15
CA SER A 8 -5.65 -19.00 -48.61
C SER A 8 -6.00 -17.51 -48.49
N PHE A 9 -7.10 -17.03 -49.08
CA PHE A 9 -7.47 -15.60 -49.02
C PHE A 9 -8.55 -15.28 -47.98
N LEU A 10 -9.17 -16.29 -47.37
CA LEU A 10 -10.20 -16.14 -46.32
C LEU A 10 -9.68 -16.41 -44.89
N ILE A 11 -8.39 -16.66 -44.72
CA ILE A 11 -7.72 -16.69 -43.41
C ILE A 11 -6.97 -15.37 -43.13
N PHE A 12 -6.96 -14.44 -44.07
CA PHE A 12 -6.26 -13.14 -43.94
C PHE A 12 -7.15 -11.98 -43.47
N LEU A 13 -8.45 -12.21 -43.26
CA LEU A 13 -9.42 -11.18 -42.87
C LEU A 13 -10.16 -11.54 -41.57
N SER A 14 -9.46 -12.12 -40.59
CA SER A 14 -9.98 -12.32 -39.22
C SER A 14 -9.01 -11.85 -38.13
N PHE A 15 -7.99 -11.06 -38.48
CA PHE A 15 -7.04 -10.48 -37.52
C PHE A 15 -7.18 -8.96 -37.35
N TYR A 16 -8.31 -8.39 -37.78
CA TYR A 16 -8.71 -7.01 -37.46
C TYR A 16 -9.97 -7.04 -36.57
N GLY A 17 -9.83 -7.64 -35.39
CA GLY A 17 -10.87 -7.65 -34.37
C GLY A 17 -10.22 -7.65 -32.99
N LEU A 18 -10.56 -6.62 -32.19
CA LEU A 18 -10.14 -6.37 -30.81
C LEU A 18 -8.68 -5.90 -30.60
N ILE A 19 -8.43 -4.63 -30.90
CA ILE A 19 -7.69 -3.78 -29.94
C ILE A 19 -8.75 -3.26 -28.94
N ALA A 20 -9.33 -4.19 -28.18
CA ALA A 20 -10.06 -3.83 -26.97
C ALA A 20 -9.01 -3.75 -25.86
N THR A 21 -8.91 -2.60 -25.24
CA THR A 21 -7.96 -2.26 -24.19
C THR A 21 -7.90 -3.35 -23.11
N ALA A 22 -6.83 -4.13 -23.10
CA ALA A 22 -6.44 -4.90 -21.93
C ALA A 22 -6.00 -3.88 -20.87
N GLN A 23 -6.95 -3.39 -20.09
CA GLN A 23 -6.68 -2.58 -18.91
C GLN A 23 -5.87 -3.50 -17.97
N THR A 24 -4.55 -3.28 -17.90
CA THR A 24 -3.69 -4.21 -17.19
C THR A 24 -3.94 -4.08 -15.68
N ASN A 25 -3.85 -5.20 -14.96
CA ASN A 25 -3.97 -5.23 -13.49
C ASN A 25 -3.00 -4.21 -12.83
N VAL A 26 -1.81 -4.03 -13.41
CA VAL A 26 -0.82 -3.04 -12.97
C VAL A 26 -1.32 -1.60 -13.06
N ASP A 27 -2.04 -1.22 -14.12
CA ASP A 27 -2.57 0.14 -14.25
C ASP A 27 -3.67 0.44 -13.23
N GLN A 28 -4.45 -0.59 -12.86
CA GLN A 28 -5.43 -0.50 -11.79
C GLN A 28 -4.74 -0.35 -10.43
N LEU A 29 -3.71 -1.16 -10.16
CA LEU A 29 -2.90 -1.06 -8.94
C LEU A 29 -2.25 0.32 -8.80
N LYS A 30 -1.69 0.88 -9.88
CA LYS A 30 -1.11 2.24 -9.86
C LYS A 30 -2.12 3.33 -9.53
N LYS A 31 -3.32 3.26 -10.11
CA LYS A 31 -4.42 4.19 -9.76
C LYS A 31 -4.88 4.04 -8.32
N GLU A 32 -4.84 2.83 -7.77
CA GLU A 32 -5.13 2.62 -6.35
C GLU A 32 -4.02 3.19 -5.46
N GLN A 33 -2.75 3.01 -5.83
CA GLN A 33 -1.61 3.58 -5.13
C GLN A 33 -1.70 5.11 -5.06
N GLU A 34 -1.98 5.78 -6.18
CA GLU A 34 -2.16 7.24 -6.25
C GLU A 34 -3.26 7.73 -5.28
N LYS A 35 -4.42 7.05 -5.26
CA LYS A 35 -5.50 7.38 -4.31
C LYS A 35 -5.12 7.14 -2.85
N LEU A 36 -4.27 6.16 -2.56
CA LEU A 36 -3.79 5.90 -1.21
C LEU A 36 -2.78 6.96 -0.78
N GLU A 37 -1.90 7.40 -1.69
CA GLU A 37 -0.96 8.50 -1.46
C GLU A 37 -1.67 9.82 -1.21
N GLU A 38 -2.71 10.14 -1.98
CA GLU A 38 -3.55 11.32 -1.74
C GLU A 38 -4.15 11.30 -0.32
N LYS A 39 -4.67 10.15 0.13
CA LYS A 39 -5.20 9.99 1.48
C LYS A 39 -4.12 10.14 2.55
N ILE A 40 -2.91 9.64 2.32
CA ILE A 40 -1.76 9.83 3.22
C ILE A 40 -1.39 11.33 3.30
N ASN A 41 -1.36 12.03 2.16
CA ASN A 41 -1.04 13.46 2.10
C ASN A 41 -2.09 14.31 2.80
N LEU A 42 -3.37 13.99 2.63
CA LEU A 42 -4.47 14.62 3.36
C LEU A 42 -4.34 14.36 4.87
N ALA A 43 -4.07 13.13 5.29
CA ALA A 43 -3.84 12.80 6.70
C ALA A 43 -2.65 13.58 7.29
N ASN A 44 -1.54 13.70 6.55
CA ASN A 44 -0.38 14.50 6.95
C ASN A 44 -0.74 15.99 7.12
N LYS A 45 -1.51 16.56 6.19
CA LYS A 45 -1.97 17.95 6.25
C LYS A 45 -2.90 18.22 7.44
N LEU A 46 -3.74 17.24 7.80
CA LEU A 46 -4.60 17.32 8.98
C LEU A 46 -3.81 17.15 10.28
N LEU A 47 -2.82 16.25 10.30
CA LEU A 47 -1.92 16.08 11.45
C LEU A 47 -1.07 17.33 11.71
N SER A 48 -0.54 17.97 10.67
CA SER A 48 0.25 19.20 10.83
C SER A 48 -0.60 20.35 11.37
N LYS A 49 -1.82 20.56 10.84
CA LYS A 49 -2.75 21.58 11.34
C LYS A 49 -3.19 21.38 12.79
N ASN A 50 -3.27 20.14 13.25
CA ASN A 50 -3.68 19.82 14.62
C ASN A 50 -2.51 19.75 15.61
N LYS A 51 -1.26 19.80 15.15
CA LYS A 51 -0.07 19.75 16.01
C LYS A 51 0.01 20.92 16.99
N ASP A 52 -0.45 22.09 16.57
CA ASP A 52 -0.43 23.33 17.37
C ASP A 52 -1.60 23.42 18.37
N ARG A 53 -2.60 22.53 18.23
CA ARG A 53 -3.75 22.44 19.12
C ARG A 53 -3.57 21.26 20.07
N GLN A 54 -2.92 21.50 21.21
CA GLN A 54 -2.69 20.50 22.27
C GLN A 54 -3.94 19.75 22.78
N LYS A 55 -5.15 20.16 22.40
CA LYS A 55 -6.42 19.64 22.93
C LYS A 55 -6.95 18.39 22.21
N ASP A 56 -6.45 18.06 21.02
CA ASP A 56 -7.03 17.01 20.17
C ASP A 56 -6.15 15.74 20.07
N THR A 57 -5.57 15.30 21.20
CA THR A 57 -4.70 14.10 21.25
C THR A 57 -5.41 12.84 20.74
N GLU A 58 -6.71 12.69 20.99
CA GLU A 58 -7.52 11.57 20.49
C GLU A 58 -7.68 11.60 18.96
N LEU A 59 -7.98 12.78 18.39
CA LEU A 59 -8.09 12.96 16.94
C LEU A 59 -6.73 12.76 16.25
N GLN A 60 -5.63 13.21 16.85
CA GLN A 60 -4.28 12.94 16.33
C GLN A 60 -3.96 11.44 16.31
N ILE A 61 -4.31 10.70 17.37
CA ILE A 61 -4.14 9.23 17.44
C ILE A 61 -4.98 8.55 16.36
N SER A 62 -6.25 8.95 16.20
CA SER A 62 -7.15 8.40 15.18
C SER A 62 -6.66 8.66 13.75
N LEU A 63 -6.20 9.89 13.45
CA LEU A 63 -5.63 10.24 12.16
C LEU A 63 -4.36 9.43 11.85
N LEU A 64 -3.49 9.23 12.85
CA LEU A 64 -2.27 8.46 12.70
C LEU A 64 -2.58 6.96 12.50
N ALA A 65 -3.56 6.41 13.22
CA ALA A 65 -4.06 5.06 12.99
C ALA A 65 -4.59 4.90 11.55
N LYS A 66 -5.34 5.88 11.05
CA LYS A 66 -5.84 5.86 9.67
C LYS A 66 -4.73 5.98 8.62
N LYS A 67 -3.69 6.76 8.91
CA LYS A 67 -2.48 6.86 8.07
C LYS A 67 -1.75 5.51 8.00
N ILE A 68 -1.56 4.83 9.13
CA ILE A 68 -0.96 3.49 9.21
C ILE A 68 -1.79 2.48 8.40
N GLU A 69 -3.11 2.46 8.57
CA GLU A 69 -4.00 1.57 7.81
C GLU A 69 -3.87 1.79 6.29
N THR A 70 -3.85 3.07 5.87
CA THR A 70 -3.70 3.44 4.46
C THR A 70 -2.33 3.02 3.92
N ARG A 71 -1.25 3.24 4.67
CA ARG A 71 0.11 2.78 4.29
C ARG A 71 0.22 1.26 4.21
N GLN A 72 -0.39 0.53 5.13
CA GLN A 72 -0.43 -0.94 5.07
C GLN A 72 -1.12 -1.42 3.79
N LYS A 73 -2.20 -0.75 3.36
CA LYS A 73 -2.85 -1.02 2.08
C LYS A 73 -1.94 -0.71 0.89
N LEU A 74 -1.21 0.40 0.95
CA LEU A 74 -0.23 0.78 -0.08
C LEU A 74 0.87 -0.28 -0.21
N VAL A 75 1.50 -0.68 0.90
CA VAL A 75 2.52 -1.75 0.92
C VAL A 75 1.96 -3.06 0.36
N ARG A 76 0.73 -3.45 0.73
CA ARG A 76 0.09 -4.66 0.19
C ARG A 76 -0.14 -4.57 -1.33
N SER A 77 -0.51 -3.40 -1.84
CA SER A 77 -0.66 -3.14 -3.28
C SER A 77 0.68 -3.27 -4.00
N ILE A 78 1.75 -2.67 -3.45
CA ILE A 78 3.12 -2.79 -3.96
C ILE A 78 3.58 -4.26 -3.98
N SER A 79 3.33 -5.03 -2.90
CA SER A 79 3.65 -6.46 -2.88
C SER A 79 2.81 -7.28 -3.87
N ALA A 80 1.59 -6.84 -4.22
CA ALA A 80 0.79 -7.46 -5.28
C ALA A 80 1.38 -7.18 -6.67
N GLU A 81 1.82 -5.94 -6.93
CA GLU A 81 2.52 -5.56 -8.16
C GLU A 81 3.81 -6.37 -8.35
N LEU A 82 4.61 -6.57 -7.29
CA LEU A 82 5.82 -7.42 -7.35
C LEU A 82 5.51 -8.86 -7.74
N ARG A 83 4.43 -9.44 -7.21
CA ARG A 83 3.99 -10.81 -7.56
C ARG A 83 3.52 -10.91 -9.01
N ASP A 84 2.86 -9.87 -9.52
CA ASP A 84 2.47 -9.81 -10.94
C ASP A 84 3.70 -9.74 -11.85
N ILE A 85 4.69 -8.89 -11.50
CA ILE A 85 5.97 -8.81 -12.24
C ILE A 85 6.68 -10.17 -12.22
N GLN A 86 6.80 -10.82 -11.06
CA GLN A 86 7.41 -12.16 -10.96
C GLN A 86 6.66 -13.20 -11.80
N SER A 87 5.32 -13.19 -11.80
CA SER A 87 4.53 -14.09 -12.64
C SER A 87 4.78 -13.85 -14.13
N LYS A 88 4.92 -12.58 -14.56
CA LYS A 88 5.27 -12.22 -15.94
C LYS A 88 6.68 -12.66 -16.31
N GLN A 89 7.66 -12.51 -15.41
CA GLN A 89 9.02 -13.00 -15.60
C GLN A 89 9.02 -14.52 -15.81
N GLN A 90 8.36 -15.27 -14.93
CA GLN A 90 8.27 -16.73 -15.04
C GLN A 90 7.62 -17.17 -16.36
N LYS A 91 6.54 -16.49 -16.80
CA LYS A 91 5.91 -16.78 -18.10
C LYS A 91 6.86 -16.54 -19.27
N SER A 92 7.62 -15.43 -19.22
CA SER A 92 8.60 -15.09 -20.25
C SER A 92 9.76 -16.10 -20.29
N GLU A 93 10.28 -16.53 -19.13
CA GLU A 93 11.30 -17.58 -19.03
C GLU A 93 10.84 -18.91 -19.63
N VAL A 94 9.59 -19.31 -19.37
CA VAL A 94 9.00 -20.52 -19.96
C VAL A 94 8.87 -20.39 -21.48
N GLU A 95 8.45 -19.24 -21.99
CA GLU A 95 8.35 -19.03 -23.45
C GLU A 95 9.72 -19.00 -24.11
N ILE A 96 10.73 -18.36 -23.49
CA ILE A 96 12.12 -18.38 -23.97
C ILE A 96 12.64 -19.82 -24.05
N LYS A 97 12.37 -20.64 -23.03
CA LYS A 97 12.77 -22.05 -23.05
C LYS A 97 12.14 -22.78 -24.24
N LYS A 98 10.83 -22.63 -24.40
CA LYS A 98 10.08 -23.24 -25.52
C LYS A 98 10.59 -22.79 -26.89
N LEU A 99 10.88 -21.50 -27.06
CA LEU A 99 11.44 -20.97 -28.30
C LEU A 99 12.86 -21.50 -28.57
N ASN A 100 13.67 -21.68 -27.53
CA ASN A 100 14.99 -22.31 -27.67
C ASN A 100 14.88 -23.78 -28.08
N ASP A 101 13.94 -24.53 -27.49
CA ASP A 101 13.67 -25.92 -27.87
C ASP A 101 13.23 -25.97 -29.35
N GLN A 102 12.28 -25.12 -29.75
CA GLN A 102 11.85 -25.01 -31.16
C GLN A 102 12.99 -24.64 -32.11
N LYS A 103 13.86 -23.71 -31.72
CA LYS A 103 15.05 -23.34 -32.51
C LYS A 103 15.99 -24.52 -32.67
N SER A 104 16.18 -25.32 -31.62
CA SER A 104 17.00 -26.54 -31.69
C SER A 104 16.41 -27.54 -32.67
N ASP A 105 15.12 -27.83 -32.55
CA ASP A 105 14.42 -28.77 -33.46
C ASP A 105 14.50 -28.32 -34.93
N LEU A 106 14.31 -27.02 -35.19
CA LEU A 106 14.45 -26.45 -36.53
C LEU A 106 15.88 -26.55 -37.05
N ALA A 107 16.88 -26.33 -36.20
CA ALA A 107 18.29 -26.46 -36.56
C ALA A 107 18.67 -27.91 -36.88
N ASP A 108 18.15 -28.87 -36.11
CA ASP A 108 18.37 -30.31 -36.35
C ASP A 108 17.73 -30.77 -37.65
N ALA A 109 16.46 -30.40 -37.88
CA ALA A 109 15.75 -30.69 -39.13
C ALA A 109 16.48 -30.08 -40.35
N TYR A 110 16.93 -28.84 -40.23
CA TYR A 110 17.74 -28.20 -41.27
C TYR A 110 19.06 -28.96 -41.50
N GLY A 111 19.72 -29.40 -40.43
CA GLY A 111 20.92 -30.23 -40.49
C GLY A 111 20.70 -31.57 -41.20
N GLU A 112 19.53 -32.19 -41.04
CA GLU A 112 19.16 -33.41 -41.78
C GLU A 112 19.00 -33.17 -43.29
N VAL A 113 18.37 -32.05 -43.66
CA VAL A 113 18.26 -31.63 -45.06
C VAL A 113 19.65 -31.42 -45.67
N LEU A 114 20.58 -30.79 -44.94
CA LEU A 114 21.95 -30.61 -45.42
C LEU A 114 22.71 -31.94 -45.55
N ARG A 115 22.62 -32.83 -44.55
CA ARG A 115 23.28 -34.15 -44.57
C ARG A 115 22.78 -35.04 -45.72
N SER A 116 21.46 -35.10 -45.92
CA SER A 116 20.85 -35.88 -47.02
C SER A 116 21.22 -35.30 -48.39
N SER A 117 21.22 -33.98 -48.53
CA SER A 117 21.66 -33.28 -49.75
C SER A 117 23.14 -33.49 -50.05
N TYR A 118 23.99 -33.58 -49.03
CA TYR A 118 25.41 -33.88 -49.18
C TYR A 118 25.64 -35.31 -49.67
N ARG A 119 25.00 -36.30 -49.03
CA ARG A 119 25.14 -37.73 -49.38
C ARG A 119 24.71 -38.03 -50.81
N THR A 120 23.67 -37.34 -51.28
CA THR A 120 23.16 -37.46 -52.66
C THR A 120 24.01 -36.68 -53.68
N LYS A 121 25.14 -36.09 -53.26
CA LYS A 121 26.05 -35.25 -54.08
C LYS A 121 25.37 -34.02 -54.70
N LEU A 122 24.14 -33.70 -54.30
CA LEU A 122 23.37 -32.55 -54.78
C LEU A 122 24.05 -31.24 -54.40
N LEU A 123 24.69 -31.18 -53.22
CA LEU A 123 25.40 -29.99 -52.76
C LEU A 123 26.72 -29.73 -53.51
N LYS A 124 27.36 -30.76 -54.08
CA LYS A 124 28.64 -30.60 -54.78
C LYS A 124 28.50 -30.10 -56.20
N ASN A 125 27.51 -30.59 -56.97
CA ASN A 125 27.29 -30.15 -58.35
C ASN A 125 25.82 -30.30 -58.76
N ARG A 126 25.01 -29.27 -58.44
CA ARG A 126 23.58 -29.19 -58.78
C ARG A 126 23.33 -29.31 -60.29
N TRP A 127 24.22 -28.71 -61.09
CA TRP A 127 24.17 -28.78 -62.55
C TRP A 127 24.39 -30.19 -63.07
N LEU A 128 25.35 -30.94 -62.51
CA LEU A 128 25.59 -32.34 -62.88
C LEU A 128 24.37 -33.22 -62.58
N PHE A 129 23.67 -32.98 -61.47
CA PHE A 129 22.43 -33.68 -61.16
C PHE A 129 21.31 -33.37 -62.17
N LEU A 130 21.18 -32.12 -62.63
CA LEU A 130 20.20 -31.76 -63.64
C LEU A 130 20.56 -32.35 -65.01
N PHE A 131 21.79 -32.12 -65.48
CA PHE A 131 22.22 -32.49 -66.83
C PHE A 131 22.51 -33.99 -67.03
N SER A 132 22.61 -34.77 -65.95
CA SER A 132 22.68 -36.25 -66.03
C SER A 132 21.31 -36.93 -66.18
N ALA A 133 20.27 -36.19 -66.58
CA ALA A 133 18.94 -36.76 -66.85
C ALA A 133 18.92 -37.47 -68.23
N GLN A 134 18.34 -38.66 -68.28
CA GLN A 134 18.20 -39.49 -69.49
C GLN A 134 17.05 -39.03 -70.41
N SER A 135 16.14 -38.17 -69.92
CA SER A 135 15.00 -37.68 -70.69
C SER A 135 14.47 -36.34 -70.16
N LEU A 136 13.78 -35.57 -71.02
CA LEU A 136 13.16 -34.29 -70.64
C LEU A 136 12.19 -34.40 -69.44
N PRO A 137 11.32 -35.42 -69.34
CA PRO A 137 10.48 -35.59 -68.15
C PRO A 137 11.30 -35.83 -66.88
N GLN A 138 12.42 -36.55 -66.97
CA GLN A 138 13.31 -36.77 -65.82
C GLN A 138 14.02 -35.47 -65.42
N LEU A 139 14.48 -34.67 -66.39
CA LEU A 139 15.07 -33.35 -66.15
C LEU A 139 14.08 -32.43 -65.41
N TYR A 140 12.83 -32.36 -65.87
CA TYR A 140 11.79 -31.53 -65.24
C TYR A 140 11.52 -31.95 -63.78
N ARG A 141 11.42 -33.27 -63.51
CA ARG A 141 11.25 -33.78 -62.13
C ARG A 141 12.43 -33.39 -61.24
N ARG A 142 13.67 -33.53 -61.72
CA ARG A 142 14.88 -33.14 -60.99
C ARG A 142 14.95 -31.63 -60.74
N TRP A 143 14.58 -30.80 -61.72
CA TRP A 143 14.47 -29.35 -61.55
C TRP A 143 13.44 -28.96 -60.50
N ARG A 144 12.23 -29.52 -60.58
CA ARG A 144 11.18 -29.27 -59.59
C ARG A 144 11.61 -29.68 -58.18
N TYR A 145 12.29 -30.81 -58.05
CA TYR A 145 12.84 -31.26 -56.77
C TYR A 145 13.89 -30.28 -56.21
N LEU A 146 14.84 -29.81 -57.02
CA LEU A 146 15.81 -28.81 -56.58
C LEU A 146 15.16 -27.48 -56.19
N LYS A 147 14.09 -27.08 -56.89
CA LYS A 147 13.31 -25.90 -56.52
C LYS A 147 12.66 -26.09 -55.16
N GLN A 148 11.94 -27.19 -54.96
CA GLN A 148 11.29 -27.50 -53.68
C GLN A 148 12.28 -27.58 -52.52
N LEU A 149 13.49 -28.10 -52.77
CA LEU A 149 14.56 -28.12 -51.77
C LEU A 149 15.06 -26.72 -51.40
N ASN A 150 15.25 -25.84 -52.39
CA ASN A 150 15.63 -24.44 -52.13
C ASN A 150 14.53 -23.69 -51.36
N ASP A 151 13.28 -23.85 -51.78
CA ASP A 151 12.13 -23.21 -51.13
C ASP A 151 12.06 -23.70 -49.67
N GLY A 152 12.16 -25.02 -49.43
CA GLY A 152 12.19 -25.58 -48.09
C GLY A 152 13.36 -25.08 -47.22
N VAL A 153 14.58 -25.00 -47.76
CA VAL A 153 15.74 -24.43 -47.04
C VAL A 153 15.50 -22.98 -46.65
N LYS A 154 14.94 -22.19 -47.57
CA LYS A 154 14.60 -20.79 -47.30
C LYS A 154 13.56 -20.69 -46.17
N ASP A 155 12.52 -21.51 -46.22
CA ASP A 155 11.45 -21.53 -45.21
C ASP A 155 11.99 -21.92 -43.81
N HIS A 156 12.94 -22.87 -43.73
CA HIS A 156 13.58 -23.24 -42.47
C HIS A 156 14.43 -22.10 -41.90
N LEU A 157 15.24 -21.44 -42.74
CA LEU A 157 16.06 -20.30 -42.32
C LEU A 157 15.18 -19.13 -41.86
N GLU A 158 14.07 -18.88 -42.56
CA GLU A 158 13.10 -17.86 -42.16
C GLU A 158 12.46 -18.20 -40.82
N SER A 159 12.06 -19.47 -40.61
CA SER A 159 11.51 -19.94 -39.34
C SER A 159 12.52 -19.79 -38.20
N ILE A 160 13.79 -20.17 -38.39
CA ILE A 160 14.86 -20.00 -37.40
C ILE A 160 15.03 -18.52 -37.05
N ASN A 161 15.08 -17.64 -38.06
CA ASN A 161 15.22 -16.20 -37.84
C ASN A 161 14.03 -15.62 -37.07
N GLN A 162 12.80 -16.04 -37.39
CA GLN A 162 11.61 -15.64 -36.65
C GLN A 162 11.65 -16.12 -35.19
N THR A 163 12.08 -17.36 -34.94
CA THR A 163 12.24 -17.88 -33.57
C THR A 163 13.30 -17.11 -32.80
N VAL A 164 14.43 -16.78 -33.42
CA VAL A 164 15.49 -15.95 -32.80
C VAL A 164 14.97 -14.56 -32.46
N GLN A 165 14.26 -13.90 -33.38
CA GLN A 165 13.63 -12.60 -33.12
C GLN A 165 12.61 -12.67 -31.96
N GLY A 166 11.86 -13.78 -31.85
CA GLY A 166 10.96 -14.04 -30.72
C GLY A 166 11.71 -14.17 -29.39
N ILE A 167 12.86 -14.86 -29.37
CA ILE A 167 13.72 -14.98 -28.18
C ILE A 167 14.23 -13.60 -27.77
N ASP A 168 14.75 -12.81 -28.72
CA ASP A 168 15.25 -11.46 -28.46
C ASP A 168 14.15 -10.53 -27.92
N ALA A 169 12.93 -10.65 -28.43
CA ALA A 169 11.76 -9.90 -27.94
C ALA A 169 11.38 -10.29 -26.50
N GLU A 170 11.44 -11.57 -26.13
CA GLU A 170 11.17 -11.99 -24.75
C GLU A 170 12.33 -11.63 -23.79
N LEU A 171 13.59 -11.66 -24.26
CA LEU A 171 14.75 -11.20 -23.46
C LEU A 171 14.67 -9.70 -23.15
N THR A 172 14.40 -8.87 -24.15
CA THR A 172 14.20 -7.42 -23.95
C THR A 172 13.03 -7.15 -22.99
N LYS A 173 11.95 -7.92 -23.09
CA LYS A 173 10.83 -7.87 -22.14
C LYS A 173 11.26 -8.26 -20.72
N LEU A 174 12.07 -9.30 -20.51
CA LEU A 174 12.63 -9.64 -19.20
C LEU A 174 13.48 -8.51 -18.62
N GLU A 175 14.34 -7.89 -19.42
CA GLU A 175 15.14 -6.74 -18.99
C GLU A 175 14.27 -5.58 -18.50
N THR A 176 13.20 -5.26 -19.24
CA THR A 176 12.26 -4.21 -18.82
C THR A 176 11.54 -4.56 -17.52
N LEU A 177 11.14 -5.82 -17.33
CA LEU A 177 10.49 -6.30 -16.11
C LEU A 177 11.45 -6.26 -14.91
N GLU A 178 12.73 -6.56 -15.12
CA GLU A 178 13.74 -6.50 -14.06
C GLU A 178 14.00 -5.06 -13.61
N GLN A 179 14.09 -4.12 -14.55
CA GLN A 179 14.18 -2.69 -14.22
C GLN A 179 12.94 -2.17 -13.47
N GLN A 180 11.74 -2.63 -13.85
CA GLN A 180 10.51 -2.28 -13.14
C GLN A 180 10.51 -2.85 -11.71
N LYS A 181 10.89 -4.12 -11.56
CA LYS A 181 10.98 -4.80 -10.26
C LYS A 181 11.91 -4.08 -9.29
N GLN A 182 13.10 -3.67 -9.75
CA GLN A 182 14.04 -2.92 -8.92
C GLN A 182 13.46 -1.59 -8.40
N LYS A 183 12.74 -0.86 -9.26
CA LYS A 183 12.04 0.39 -8.85
C LYS A 183 10.95 0.13 -7.81
N VAL A 184 10.15 -0.93 -8.01
CA VAL A 184 9.06 -1.29 -7.10
C VAL A 184 9.60 -1.78 -5.75
N LEU A 185 10.70 -2.55 -5.75
CA LEU A 185 11.38 -2.97 -4.51
C LEU A 185 11.93 -1.80 -3.70
N ALA A 186 12.56 -0.83 -4.37
CA ALA A 186 13.04 0.39 -3.71
C ALA A 186 11.88 1.18 -3.07
N SER A 187 10.73 1.28 -3.77
CA SER A 187 9.50 1.89 -3.24
C SER A 187 8.95 1.12 -2.03
N GLU A 188 8.92 -0.23 -2.10
CA GLU A 188 8.46 -1.07 -0.99
C GLU A 188 9.29 -0.85 0.27
N GLU A 189 10.62 -0.83 0.14
CA GLU A 189 11.54 -0.63 1.25
C GLU A 189 11.34 0.73 1.91
N GLN A 190 11.20 1.78 1.10
CA GLN A 190 10.91 3.13 1.59
C GLN A 190 9.58 3.20 2.33
N GLU A 191 8.50 2.66 1.76
CA GLU A 191 7.17 2.67 2.38
C GLU A 191 7.12 1.84 3.67
N ARG A 192 7.83 0.71 3.74
CA ARG A 192 7.96 -0.08 4.97
C ARG A 192 8.69 0.69 6.08
N LYS A 193 9.79 1.35 5.74
CA LYS A 193 10.53 2.18 6.70
C LYS A 193 9.66 3.31 7.26
N ILE A 194 8.87 3.97 6.42
CA ILE A 194 7.97 5.04 6.87
C ILE A 194 6.82 4.47 7.69
N LEU A 195 6.28 3.30 7.32
CA LEU A 195 5.27 2.60 8.10
C LEU A 195 5.77 2.26 9.52
N ASP A 196 7.01 1.78 9.65
CA ASP A 196 7.61 1.47 10.96
C ASP A 196 7.79 2.74 11.82
N GLN A 197 8.13 3.86 11.19
CA GLN A 197 8.18 5.17 11.85
C GLN A 197 6.79 5.61 12.32
N ASP A 198 5.76 5.49 11.48
CA ASP A 198 4.38 5.84 11.83
C ASP A 198 3.85 4.96 12.97
N ILE A 199 4.14 3.65 12.95
CA ILE A 199 3.79 2.71 14.03
C ILE A 199 4.50 3.09 15.34
N SER A 200 5.80 3.40 15.26
CA SER A 200 6.59 3.82 16.42
C SER A 200 6.06 5.13 17.03
N GLN A 201 5.71 6.10 16.18
CA GLN A 201 5.09 7.35 16.58
C GLN A 201 3.75 7.09 17.26
N HIS A 202 2.90 6.24 16.67
CA HIS A 202 1.58 5.90 17.22
C HIS A 202 1.68 5.23 18.58
N LYS A 203 2.59 4.27 18.74
CA LYS A 203 2.88 3.62 20.01
C LYS A 203 3.35 4.62 21.07
N SER A 204 4.22 5.56 20.69
CA SER A 204 4.69 6.60 21.60
C SER A 204 3.56 7.53 22.06
N SER A 205 2.67 7.95 21.15
CA SER A 205 1.50 8.80 21.47
C SER A 205 0.52 8.08 22.40
N LEU A 206 0.24 6.80 22.16
CA LEU A 206 -0.60 5.99 23.05
C LEU A 206 0.01 5.86 24.45
N SER A 207 1.32 5.62 24.55
CA SER A 207 2.00 5.51 25.85
C SER A 207 1.96 6.81 26.66
N LYS A 208 2.11 7.96 26.00
CA LYS A 208 2.01 9.28 26.62
C LYS A 208 0.58 9.52 27.14
N LEU A 209 -0.43 9.24 26.32
CA LEU A 209 -1.83 9.39 26.72
C LEU A 209 -2.20 8.47 27.89
N GLY A 210 -1.71 7.22 27.88
CA GLY A 210 -1.91 6.29 29.00
C GLY A 210 -1.25 6.74 30.30
N ALA A 211 -0.01 7.25 30.22
CA ALA A 211 0.70 7.79 31.39
C ALA A 211 0.00 9.04 31.96
N GLU A 212 -0.50 9.92 31.09
CA GLU A 212 -1.23 11.12 31.47
C GLU A 212 -2.60 10.78 32.11
N ALA A 213 -3.33 9.82 31.53
CA ALA A 213 -4.56 9.30 32.12
C ALA A 213 -4.35 8.65 33.50
N SER A 214 -3.23 7.94 33.68
CA SER A 214 -2.87 7.34 34.97
C SER A 214 -2.56 8.41 36.03
N LYS A 215 -1.78 9.44 35.68
CA LYS A 215 -1.49 10.59 36.56
C LYS A 215 -2.77 11.34 36.95
N LEU A 216 -3.63 11.66 35.97
CA LEU A 216 -4.89 12.36 36.23
C LEU A 216 -5.80 11.56 37.16
N ASN A 217 -5.89 10.24 36.98
CA ASN A 217 -6.64 9.36 37.88
C ASN A 217 -6.05 9.31 39.29
N ALA A 218 -4.72 9.34 39.44
CA ALA A 218 -4.07 9.42 40.74
C ALA A 218 -4.37 10.75 41.43
N ASP A 219 -4.33 11.87 40.71
CA ASP A 219 -4.67 13.20 41.22
C ASP A 219 -6.15 13.29 41.61
N ILE A 220 -7.07 12.78 40.79
CA ILE A 220 -8.50 12.72 41.12
C ILE A 220 -8.73 11.92 42.42
N LYS A 221 -8.08 10.75 42.55
CA LYS A 221 -8.15 9.95 43.79
C LYS A 221 -7.57 10.68 45.00
N ALA A 222 -6.45 11.38 44.83
CA ALA A 222 -5.82 12.17 45.89
C ALA A 222 -6.73 13.34 46.33
N HIS A 223 -7.31 14.07 45.39
CA HIS A 223 -8.28 15.14 45.65
C HIS A 223 -9.53 14.62 46.35
N HIS A 224 -10.10 13.50 45.90
CA HIS A 224 -11.24 12.88 46.57
C HIS A 224 -10.90 12.48 48.00
N LYS A 225 -9.74 11.86 48.24
CA LYS A 225 -9.28 11.49 49.58
C LYS A 225 -9.04 12.72 50.47
N ALA A 226 -8.53 13.82 49.91
CA ALA A 226 -8.36 15.09 50.61
C ALA A 226 -9.71 15.72 50.98
N GLN A 227 -10.68 15.69 50.07
CA GLN A 227 -12.05 16.16 50.33
C GLN A 227 -12.73 15.35 51.42
N GLU A 228 -12.62 14.02 51.40
CA GLU A 228 -13.20 13.16 52.44
C GLU A 228 -12.55 13.40 53.81
N LYS A 229 -11.22 13.57 53.86
CA LYS A 229 -10.52 13.95 55.10
C LYS A 229 -10.98 15.32 55.61
N LEU A 230 -11.19 16.29 54.71
CA LEU A 230 -11.63 17.63 55.07
C LEU A 230 -13.08 17.62 55.59
N LYS A 231 -13.98 16.89 54.91
CA LYS A 231 -15.36 16.66 55.38
C LYS A 231 -15.37 15.98 56.75
N ALA A 232 -14.56 14.94 56.95
CA ALA A 232 -14.45 14.25 58.23
C ALA A 232 -13.89 15.16 59.34
N ALA A 233 -12.92 16.00 59.05
CA ALA A 233 -12.38 16.99 59.99
C ALA A 233 -13.43 18.06 60.36
N ILE A 234 -14.23 18.53 59.40
CA ILE A 234 -15.35 19.46 59.63
C ILE A 234 -16.45 18.80 60.48
N LEU A 235 -16.82 17.56 60.18
CA LEU A 235 -17.80 16.83 60.97
C LEU A 235 -17.30 16.59 62.40
N LYS A 236 -16.02 16.26 62.56
CA LYS A 236 -15.38 16.10 63.86
C LYS A 236 -15.33 17.41 64.65
N SER A 237 -15.03 18.54 64.00
CA SER A 237 -15.02 19.85 64.67
C SER A 237 -16.43 20.34 65.04
N ILE A 238 -17.44 20.04 64.21
CA ILE A 238 -18.85 20.29 64.54
C ILE A 238 -19.30 19.41 65.71
N ALA A 239 -18.92 18.13 65.71
CA ALA A 239 -19.25 17.19 66.78
C ALA A 239 -18.57 17.58 68.10
N SER A 240 -17.27 17.89 68.08
CA SER A 240 -16.55 18.35 69.27
C SER A 240 -17.07 19.70 69.78
N SER A 241 -17.51 20.60 68.90
CA SER A 241 -18.17 21.85 69.29
C SER A 241 -19.57 21.66 69.86
N ARG A 242 -20.23 20.52 69.59
CA ARG A 242 -21.52 20.15 70.17
C ARG A 242 -21.36 19.42 71.51
N GLU A 243 -20.32 18.61 71.66
CA GLU A 243 -20.02 17.87 72.90
C GLU A 243 -19.34 18.74 73.96
N SER A 244 -18.51 19.72 73.56
CA SER A 244 -18.10 20.80 74.47
C SER A 244 -19.28 21.75 74.63
N GLY A 245 -20.22 21.42 75.51
CA GLY A 245 -21.32 22.29 75.95
C GLY A 245 -20.84 23.52 76.71
N ASN A 246 -19.91 24.28 76.13
CA ASN A 246 -19.36 25.51 76.68
C ASN A 246 -19.12 26.54 75.56
N LEU A 247 -20.12 26.75 74.70
CA LEU A 247 -20.29 28.07 74.11
C LEU A 247 -20.79 28.99 75.25
N PRO A 248 -20.20 30.18 75.47
CA PRO A 248 -20.79 31.16 76.36
C PRO A 248 -22.19 31.48 75.82
N ASN A 249 -23.22 30.98 76.49
CA ASN A 249 -24.63 31.24 76.17
C ASN A 249 -24.94 32.71 76.48
N THR A 250 -24.43 33.61 75.64
CA THR A 250 -24.90 34.98 75.56
C THR A 250 -26.19 34.99 74.74
N PRO A 251 -27.22 35.77 75.12
CA PRO A 251 -28.49 35.85 74.38
C PRO A 251 -28.33 36.20 72.88
N ALA A 252 -27.21 36.82 72.51
CA ALA A 252 -26.85 37.15 71.13
C ALA A 252 -26.50 35.91 70.29
N MET A 253 -25.82 34.90 70.86
CA MET A 253 -25.40 33.69 70.16
C MET A 253 -26.57 32.73 69.89
N THR A 254 -27.54 32.65 70.79
CA THR A 254 -28.75 31.82 70.62
C THR A 254 -29.62 32.33 69.46
N ARG A 255 -29.73 33.65 69.28
CA ARG A 255 -30.43 34.26 68.12
C ARG A 255 -29.77 33.88 66.78
N LEU A 256 -28.43 33.91 66.74
CA LEU A 256 -27.63 33.53 65.57
C LEU A 256 -27.69 32.03 65.21
N SER A 257 -28.05 31.17 66.16
CA SER A 257 -28.16 29.70 65.96
C SER A 257 -29.47 29.24 65.31
N SER A 258 -30.51 30.08 65.30
CA SER A 258 -31.69 29.84 64.47
C SER A 258 -31.28 29.86 62.98
N SER A 259 -31.95 29.05 62.15
CA SER A 259 -31.52 28.69 60.78
C SER A 259 -30.83 29.83 60.00
N PHE A 260 -29.79 29.50 59.22
CA PHE A 260 -28.94 30.47 58.51
C PHE A 260 -29.73 31.50 57.68
N ALA A 261 -30.89 31.08 57.14
CA ALA A 261 -31.82 31.95 56.42
C ALA A 261 -32.44 33.06 57.30
N SER A 262 -32.75 32.76 58.56
CA SER A 262 -33.34 33.68 59.54
C SER A 262 -32.37 34.77 60.02
N ASN A 263 -31.06 34.57 59.84
CA ASN A 263 -30.00 35.47 60.29
C ASN A 263 -29.31 36.26 59.17
N ARG A 264 -29.88 36.27 57.96
CA ARG A 264 -29.37 37.02 56.81
C ARG A 264 -29.15 38.50 57.15
N GLY A 265 -27.93 39.01 56.92
CA GLY A 265 -27.55 40.40 57.19
C GLY A 265 -27.26 40.75 58.65
N LYS A 266 -27.48 39.81 59.59
CA LYS A 266 -27.20 39.97 61.03
C LYS A 266 -26.02 39.13 61.50
N LEU A 267 -25.40 38.37 60.60
CA LEU A 267 -24.21 37.58 60.88
C LEU A 267 -22.99 38.52 61.04
N PRO A 268 -22.18 38.33 62.09
CA PRO A 268 -20.95 39.11 62.26
C PRO A 268 -19.99 38.83 61.11
N TRP A 269 -19.19 39.82 60.75
CA TRP A 269 -18.12 39.65 59.78
C TRP A 269 -17.14 38.58 60.27
N PRO A 270 -16.68 37.65 59.40
CA PRO A 270 -15.76 36.60 59.80
C PRO A 270 -14.38 37.13 60.24
N VAL A 271 -14.06 38.39 59.93
CA VAL A 271 -12.81 39.09 60.32
C VAL A 271 -13.12 40.54 60.71
N GLY A 272 -12.39 41.09 61.69
CA GLY A 272 -12.62 42.45 62.20
C GLY A 272 -12.23 43.59 61.23
N LYS A 273 -11.30 43.35 60.31
CA LYS A 273 -10.96 44.22 59.17
C LYS A 273 -10.54 43.35 57.98
N GLY A 274 -11.14 43.54 56.82
CA GLY A 274 -10.82 42.77 55.62
C GLY A 274 -11.41 43.38 54.35
N LEU A 275 -10.72 43.19 53.22
CA LEU A 275 -11.17 43.60 51.89
C LEU A 275 -11.80 42.40 51.18
N ILE A 276 -12.96 42.56 50.53
CA ILE A 276 -13.55 41.50 49.72
C ILE A 276 -12.71 41.37 48.44
N VAL A 277 -11.83 40.36 48.40
CA VAL A 277 -10.98 40.09 47.22
C VAL A 277 -11.81 39.47 46.09
N ARG A 278 -12.79 38.61 46.42
CA ARG A 278 -13.70 37.96 45.44
C ARG A 278 -15.07 37.66 46.07
N SER A 279 -16.13 37.85 45.29
CA SER A 279 -17.51 37.48 45.66
C SER A 279 -17.83 36.03 45.30
N PHE A 280 -18.70 35.39 46.06
CA PHE A 280 -19.22 34.04 45.78
C PHE A 280 -20.05 34.02 44.49
N GLY A 281 -19.94 32.94 43.69
CA GLY A 281 -20.66 32.77 42.42
C GLY A 281 -19.76 32.28 41.28
N LYS A 282 -20.32 32.14 40.08
CA LYS A 282 -19.54 31.85 38.86
C LYS A 282 -18.69 33.09 38.52
N GLN A 283 -17.37 32.94 38.51
CA GLN A 283 -16.42 34.00 38.18
C GLN A 283 -15.59 33.56 36.95
N GLY A 284 -15.42 34.45 35.97
CA GLY A 284 -14.56 34.20 34.82
C GLY A 284 -13.09 34.10 35.24
N HIS A 285 -12.41 33.03 34.84
CA HIS A 285 -10.98 32.87 35.08
C HIS A 285 -10.19 33.53 33.95
N GLN A 286 -9.18 34.35 34.26
CA GLN A 286 -8.46 35.16 33.27
C GLN A 286 -7.73 34.34 32.18
N ILE A 287 -7.50 33.06 32.46
CA ILE A 287 -6.79 32.10 31.59
C ILE A 287 -7.75 31.18 30.80
N TRP A 288 -9.02 31.08 31.21
CA TRP A 288 -10.01 30.20 30.57
C TRP A 288 -11.28 31.02 30.30
N LYS A 289 -11.35 31.61 29.10
CA LYS A 289 -12.60 32.14 28.56
C LYS A 289 -13.44 30.94 28.10
N ASN A 290 -14.56 30.70 28.76
CA ASN A 290 -15.70 30.00 28.15
C ASN A 290 -16.45 30.99 27.28
#